data_AF-A0A915BDY4-F1
#
_entry.id   AF-A0A915BDY4-F1
#
_cell.length_a   1.000
_cell.length_b   1.000
_cell.length_c   1.000
_cell.angle_alpha   90.00
_cell.angle_beta   90.00
_cell.angle_gamma   90.00
#
_symmetry.space_group_name_H-M   'P 1'
#
loop_
_entity.id
_entity.type
_entity.pdbx_description
1 polymer ?
#
loop_
_entity_poly.entity_id
_entity_poly.type
_entity_poly.pdbx_seq_one_letter_code
_entity_poly.pdbx_strand_id
1 'polypeptide(L)'
;YSMLQYSITIKKEPSSCLVAGTLSYRQLASLIMKPLSEEEQRRLAALREKARMKAMNVAFERLRGKLRVDQSRKIPKVKTLRLAIEYINDLRRALSRSMNGERYDVRKADLSALMQEQQKINAIARNICCHAHHGATGVNADPVIDELKTHALADGPCLTPFVPAWSS
;
A
#
# COMPACT_ATOMS: atom_id res chain seq x y z
N TYR A 1 -23.63 15.80 -17.78
CA TYR A 1 -24.90 15.41 -17.15
C TYR A 1 -25.99 16.23 -17.83
N SER A 2 -26.67 15.68 -18.82
CA SER A 2 -27.89 16.27 -19.38
C SER A 2 -28.79 15.09 -19.72
N MET A 3 -29.59 14.69 -18.72
CA MET A 3 -30.63 13.70 -18.86
C MET A 3 -31.79 14.42 -19.54
N LEU A 4 -32.05 14.12 -20.80
CA LEU A 4 -33.32 14.47 -21.43
C LEU A 4 -34.42 13.74 -20.67
N GLN A 5 -35.05 14.46 -19.75
CA GLN A 5 -36.29 14.04 -19.12
C GLN A 5 -37.38 14.09 -20.19
N TYR A 6 -37.73 12.93 -20.73
CA TYR A 6 -39.00 12.76 -21.41
C TYR A 6 -40.09 12.65 -20.33
N SER A 7 -40.73 13.78 -20.02
CA SER A 7 -41.96 13.80 -19.23
C SER A 7 -43.11 13.33 -20.11
N ILE A 8 -43.57 12.10 -19.87
CA ILE A 8 -44.82 11.60 -20.46
C ILE A 8 -45.96 12.17 -19.61
N THR A 9 -46.54 13.27 -20.07
CA THR A 9 -47.75 13.83 -19.46
C THR A 9 -48.96 12.98 -19.86
N ILE A 10 -49.31 11.98 -19.04
CA ILE A 10 -50.57 11.25 -19.20
C ILE A 10 -51.70 12.16 -18.74
N LYS A 11 -52.39 12.78 -19.69
CA LYS A 11 -53.64 13.52 -19.43
C LYS A 11 -54.68 12.53 -18.89
N LYS A 12 -55.16 12.80 -17.69
CA LYS A 12 -56.14 11.99 -16.96
C LYS A 12 -57.56 12.37 -17.41
N GLU A 13 -58.23 11.41 -18.05
CA GLU A 13 -59.71 11.23 -18.20
C GLU A 13 -60.48 12.28 -19.05
N PRO A 14 -61.50 11.85 -19.84
CA PRO A 14 -62.78 11.45 -19.25
C PRO A 14 -63.33 10.10 -19.76
N SER A 15 -63.79 9.29 -18.81
CA SER A 15 -65.11 8.67 -18.73
C SER A 15 -65.95 8.58 -20.01
N SER A 16 -66.41 7.36 -20.29
CA SER A 16 -67.47 6.93 -21.22
C SER A 16 -67.03 6.53 -22.63
N CYS A 17 -66.91 5.22 -22.88
CA CYS A 17 -67.98 4.40 -23.46
C CYS A 17 -67.46 2.96 -23.70
N LEU A 18 -68.34 2.00 -23.48
CA LEU A 18 -68.12 0.57 -23.65
C LEU A 18 -67.80 0.22 -25.11
N VAL A 19 -66.69 -0.47 -25.37
CA VAL A 19 -66.55 -1.33 -26.55
C VAL A 19 -65.88 -2.64 -26.15
N ALA A 20 -66.50 -3.72 -26.60
CA ALA A 20 -66.19 -5.11 -26.38
C ALA A 20 -64.72 -5.49 -26.65
N GLY A 21 -64.20 -6.43 -25.84
CA GLY A 21 -62.90 -7.07 -26.03
C GLY A 21 -61.74 -6.24 -25.50
N THR A 22 -61.51 -6.25 -24.19
CA THR A 22 -60.32 -5.62 -23.59
C THR A 22 -59.09 -6.41 -24.01
N LEU A 23 -58.44 -5.97 -25.10
CA LEU A 23 -57.11 -6.42 -25.44
C LEU A 23 -56.21 -6.17 -24.22
N SER A 24 -55.53 -7.23 -23.76
CA SER A 24 -54.54 -7.16 -22.70
C SER A 24 -53.55 -6.04 -23.00
N TYR A 25 -53.04 -5.35 -21.98
CA TYR A 25 -52.00 -4.32 -22.13
C TYR A 25 -50.84 -4.78 -23.03
N ARG A 26 -50.53 -6.09 -23.03
CA ARG A 26 -49.54 -6.74 -23.90
C ARG A 26 -49.95 -6.76 -25.38
N GLN A 27 -51.22 -7.01 -25.67
CA GLN A 27 -51.80 -6.98 -27.03
C GLN A 27 -51.90 -5.54 -27.54
N LEU A 28 -52.35 -4.59 -26.70
CA LEU A 28 -52.37 -3.15 -27.05
C LEU A 28 -50.96 -2.60 -27.30
N ALA A 29 -49.99 -2.97 -26.47
CA ALA A 29 -48.60 -2.57 -26.66
C ALA A 29 -48.03 -3.05 -28.02
N SER A 30 -48.43 -4.24 -28.50
CA SER A 30 -48.00 -4.76 -29.81
C SER A 30 -48.60 -4.02 -31.00
N LEU A 31 -49.80 -3.45 -30.85
CA LEU A 31 -50.47 -2.66 -31.89
C LEU A 31 -50.00 -1.20 -31.90
N ILE A 32 -49.65 -0.66 -30.73
CA ILE A 32 -49.18 0.72 -30.57
C ILE A 32 -47.70 0.85 -30.91
N MET A 33 -46.89 -0.15 -30.56
CA MET A 33 -45.46 -0.19 -30.88
C MET A 33 -45.26 -0.91 -32.21
N LYS A 34 -45.19 -0.16 -33.32
CA LYS A 34 -44.68 -0.72 -34.57
C LYS A 34 -43.33 -1.38 -34.28
N PRO A 35 -43.11 -2.65 -34.68
CA PRO A 35 -41.82 -3.26 -34.52
C PRO A 35 -40.80 -2.42 -35.27
N LEU A 36 -39.72 -2.04 -34.57
CA LEU A 36 -38.60 -1.33 -35.17
C LEU A 36 -38.14 -2.11 -36.40
N SER A 37 -37.79 -1.39 -37.46
CA SER A 37 -37.15 -2.02 -38.61
C SER A 37 -35.88 -2.77 -38.15
N GLU A 38 -35.48 -3.79 -38.88
CA GLU A 38 -34.26 -4.55 -38.55
C GLU A 38 -33.02 -3.64 -38.44
N GLU A 39 -32.98 -2.55 -39.21
CA GLU A 39 -31.92 -1.55 -39.12
C GLU A 39 -31.97 -0.77 -37.80
N GLU A 40 -33.15 -0.28 -37.39
CA GLU A 40 -33.31 0.42 -36.13
C GLU A 40 -33.03 -0.49 -34.93
N GLN A 41 -33.45 -1.76 -34.99
CA GLN A 41 -33.13 -2.75 -33.97
C GLN A 41 -31.61 -2.98 -33.86
N ARG A 42 -30.90 -3.11 -35.00
CA ARG A 42 -29.43 -3.20 -35.04
C ARG A 42 -28.77 -1.96 -34.44
N ARG A 43 -29.23 -0.76 -34.81
CA ARG A 43 -28.71 0.52 -34.26
C ARG A 43 -28.91 0.58 -32.74
N LEU A 44 -30.10 0.25 -32.24
CA LEU A 44 -30.39 0.22 -30.80
C LEU A 44 -29.53 -0.81 -30.06
N ALA A 45 -29.33 -2.00 -30.63
CA ALA A 45 -28.44 -3.01 -30.06
C ALA A 45 -26.99 -2.51 -29.96
N ALA A 46 -26.48 -1.87 -31.01
CA ALA A 46 -25.15 -1.28 -31.02
C ALA A 46 -24.99 -0.16 -29.97
N LEU A 47 -26.01 0.69 -29.80
CA LEU A 47 -26.02 1.73 -28.76
C LEU A 47 -25.99 1.14 -27.35
N ARG A 48 -26.75 0.07 -27.09
CA ARG A 48 -26.73 -0.66 -25.82
C ARG A 48 -25.35 -1.26 -25.54
N GLU A 49 -24.74 -1.90 -26.54
CA GLU A 49 -23.41 -2.48 -26.39
C GLU A 49 -22.34 -1.40 -26.16
N LYS A 50 -22.44 -0.26 -26.86
CA LYS A 50 -21.58 0.90 -26.61
C LYS A 50 -21.70 1.41 -25.17
N ALA A 51 -22.92 1.47 -24.62
CA ALA A 51 -23.15 1.86 -23.23
C ALA A 51 -22.57 0.85 -22.24
N ARG A 52 -22.76 -0.46 -22.48
CA ARG A 52 -22.17 -1.55 -21.69
C ARG A 52 -20.64 -1.47 -21.69
N MET A 53 -20.04 -1.25 -22.85
CA MET A 53 -18.59 -1.11 -23.02
C MET A 53 -18.04 0.12 -22.28
N LYS A 54 -18.76 1.26 -22.31
CA LYS A 54 -18.40 2.45 -21.51
C LYS A 54 -18.40 2.15 -20.01
N ALA A 55 -19.44 1.49 -19.51
CA ALA A 55 -19.52 1.12 -18.10
C ALA A 55 -18.36 0.20 -17.68
N MET A 56 -18.04 -0.81 -18.50
CA MET A 56 -16.87 -1.68 -18.26
C MET A 56 -15.56 -0.88 -18.26
N ASN A 57 -15.36 0.03 -19.22
CA ASN A 57 -14.15 0.83 -19.28
C ASN A 57 -14.00 1.76 -18.05
N VAL A 58 -15.09 2.36 -17.57
CA VAL A 58 -15.08 3.15 -16.31
C VAL A 58 -14.63 2.28 -15.13
N ALA A 59 -15.09 1.03 -15.04
CA ALA A 59 -14.63 0.11 -14.00
C ALA A 59 -13.13 -0.19 -14.11
N PHE A 60 -12.59 -0.37 -15.33
CA PHE A 60 -11.16 -0.53 -15.55
C PHE A 60 -10.34 0.68 -15.10
N GLU A 61 -10.81 1.91 -15.35
CA GLU A 61 -10.09 3.10 -14.87
C GLU A 61 -10.09 3.19 -13.34
N ARG A 62 -11.22 2.89 -12.69
CA ARG A 62 -11.29 2.82 -11.22
C ARG A 62 -10.32 1.79 -10.66
N LEU A 63 -10.21 0.63 -11.30
CA LEU A 63 -9.25 -0.40 -10.91
C LEU A 63 -7.82 0.12 -11.04
N ARG A 64 -7.44 0.74 -12.16
CA ARG A 64 -6.09 1.31 -12.35
C ARG A 64 -5.74 2.35 -11.29
N GLY A 65 -6.70 3.18 -10.87
CA GLY A 65 -6.51 4.13 -9.77
C GLY A 65 -6.15 3.48 -8.43
N LYS A 66 -6.49 2.19 -8.22
CA LYS A 66 -6.10 1.44 -7.02
C LYS A 66 -4.71 0.80 -7.11
N LEU A 67 -4.19 0.58 -8.32
CA LEU A 67 -3.00 -0.24 -8.54
C LEU A 67 -1.64 0.48 -8.34
N ARG A 68 -1.59 1.66 -7.70
CA ARG A 68 -0.36 2.46 -7.45
C ARG A 68 0.62 2.51 -8.65
N VAL A 69 0.12 2.46 -9.88
CA VAL A 69 0.93 2.52 -11.10
C VAL A 69 0.99 3.96 -11.59
N ASP A 70 2.12 4.34 -12.19
CA ASP A 70 2.28 5.62 -12.88
C ASP A 70 1.14 5.86 -13.89
N GLN A 71 0.31 6.86 -13.59
CA GLN A 71 -0.87 7.20 -14.40
C GLN A 71 -0.51 7.88 -15.73
N SER A 72 0.77 8.17 -15.94
CA SER A 72 1.28 8.81 -17.16
C SER A 72 1.17 7.89 -18.39
N ARG A 73 1.18 6.57 -18.20
CA ARG A 73 1.10 5.58 -19.28
C ARG A 73 -0.20 4.79 -19.24
N LYS A 74 -0.83 4.64 -20.41
CA LYS A 74 -2.05 3.85 -20.56
C LYS A 74 -1.76 2.36 -20.37
N ILE A 75 -2.30 1.77 -19.31
CA ILE A 75 -2.10 0.36 -18.96
C ILE A 75 -3.08 -0.54 -19.77
N PRO A 76 -2.59 -1.57 -20.49
CA PRO A 76 -3.46 -2.52 -21.19
C PRO A 76 -4.41 -3.27 -20.25
N LYS A 77 -5.62 -3.62 -20.71
CA LYS A 77 -6.64 -4.34 -19.90
C LYS A 77 -6.10 -5.61 -19.25
N VAL A 78 -5.40 -6.45 -20.04
CA VAL A 78 -4.80 -7.70 -19.54
C VAL A 78 -3.75 -7.42 -18.46
N LYS A 79 -2.91 -6.39 -18.64
CA LYS A 79 -1.91 -6.03 -17.63
C LYS A 79 -2.56 -5.47 -16.38
N THR A 80 -3.63 -4.67 -16.49
CA THR A 80 -4.43 -4.21 -15.34
C THR A 80 -4.95 -5.39 -14.52
N LEU A 81 -5.46 -6.44 -15.16
CA LEU A 81 -5.94 -7.64 -14.46
C LEU A 81 -4.81 -8.40 -13.74
N ARG A 82 -3.66 -8.60 -14.41
CA ARG A 82 -2.48 -9.24 -13.81
C ARG A 82 -2.00 -8.48 -12.58
N LEU A 83 -1.84 -7.16 -12.70
CA LEU A 83 -1.45 -6.28 -11.60
C LEU A 83 -2.46 -6.29 -10.45
N ALA A 84 -3.76 -6.41 -10.73
CA ALA A 84 -4.77 -6.52 -9.67
C ALA A 84 -4.66 -7.80 -8.86
N ILE A 85 -4.37 -8.93 -9.51
CA ILE A 85 -4.13 -10.21 -8.84
C ILE A 85 -2.88 -10.11 -7.96
N GLU A 86 -1.78 -9.60 -8.51
CA GLU A 86 -0.52 -9.37 -7.78
C GLU A 86 -0.77 -8.46 -6.55
N TYR A 87 -1.44 -7.33 -6.74
CA TYR A 87 -1.72 -6.37 -5.67
C TYR A 87 -2.57 -6.97 -4.53
N ILE A 88 -3.60 -7.75 -4.85
CA ILE A 88 -4.40 -8.46 -3.84
C ILE A 88 -3.50 -9.41 -3.04
N ASN A 89 -2.62 -10.16 -3.70
CA ASN A 89 -1.72 -11.10 -3.02
C ASN A 89 -0.69 -10.37 -2.13
N ASP A 90 -0.16 -9.24 -2.58
CA ASP A 90 0.79 -8.44 -1.80
C ASP A 90 0.15 -7.87 -0.55
N LEU A 91 -1.07 -7.35 -0.66
CA LEU A 91 -1.84 -6.87 0.47
C LEU A 91 -2.13 -8.01 1.46
N ARG A 92 -2.52 -9.20 0.98
CA ARG A 92 -2.73 -10.37 1.84
C ARG A 92 -1.46 -10.74 2.60
N ARG A 93 -0.31 -10.79 1.93
CA ARG A 93 0.99 -11.06 2.57
C ARG A 93 1.36 -10.00 3.60
N ALA A 94 1.14 -8.72 3.30
CA ALA A 94 1.42 -7.61 4.22
C ALA A 94 0.56 -7.69 5.49
N LEU A 95 -0.73 -7.99 5.35
CA LEU A 95 -1.63 -8.19 6.48
C LEU A 95 -1.24 -9.41 7.31
N SER A 96 -0.89 -10.54 6.69
CA SER A 96 -0.43 -11.74 7.41
C SER A 96 0.85 -11.47 8.20
N ARG A 97 1.85 -10.79 7.63
CA ARG A 97 3.05 -10.37 8.38
C ARG A 97 2.71 -9.47 9.56
N SER A 98 1.80 -8.51 9.37
CA SER A 98 1.35 -7.63 10.44
C SER A 98 0.62 -8.37 11.57
N MET A 99 -0.19 -9.38 11.23
CA MET A 99 -0.94 -10.18 12.20
C MET A 99 -0.02 -11.14 12.97
N ASN A 100 0.99 -11.69 12.31
CA ASN A 100 1.95 -12.61 12.92
C ASN A 100 3.01 -11.89 13.78
N GLY A 101 2.86 -10.57 14.01
CA GLY A 101 3.84 -9.78 14.75
C GLY A 101 5.18 -9.60 14.04
N GLU A 102 5.30 -10.07 12.80
CA GLU A 102 6.48 -9.91 11.95
C GLU A 102 6.48 -8.53 11.29
N ARG A 103 6.43 -7.47 12.12
CA ARG A 103 7.23 -6.31 11.79
C ARG A 103 8.67 -6.77 11.91
N TYR A 104 9.32 -7.06 10.78
CA TYR A 104 10.78 -7.06 10.75
C TYR A 104 11.20 -5.60 10.95
N ASP A 105 11.22 -5.19 12.22
CA ASP A 105 11.68 -3.88 12.62
C ASP A 105 13.18 -3.89 12.36
N VAL A 106 13.62 -3.17 11.33
CA VAL A 106 15.04 -3.00 11.00
C VAL A 106 15.82 -2.64 12.27
N ARG A 107 15.19 -1.87 13.17
CA ARG A 107 15.71 -1.53 14.51
C ARG A 107 15.98 -2.72 15.42
N LYS A 108 15.24 -3.83 15.31
CA LYS A 108 15.46 -5.03 16.14
C LYS A 108 16.72 -5.78 15.70
N ALA A 109 16.96 -5.86 14.39
CA ALA A 109 18.20 -6.42 13.85
C ALA A 109 19.40 -5.52 14.21
N ASP A 110 19.28 -4.20 14.06
CA ASP A 110 20.31 -3.24 14.45
C ASP A 110 20.59 -3.28 15.95
N LEU A 111 19.55 -3.36 16.80
CA LEU A 111 19.68 -3.48 18.25
C LEU A 111 20.34 -4.81 18.65
N SER A 112 20.01 -5.91 17.97
CA SER A 112 20.67 -7.20 18.21
C SER A 112 22.15 -7.18 17.81
N ALA A 113 22.50 -6.49 16.71
CA ALA A 113 23.87 -6.34 16.26
C ALA A 113 24.69 -5.46 17.24
N LEU A 114 24.10 -4.36 17.74
CA LEU A 114 24.69 -3.52 18.77
C LEU A 114 24.89 -4.28 20.11
N MET A 115 23.91 -5.11 20.52
CA MET A 115 24.06 -5.95 21.71
C MET A 115 25.20 -6.97 21.57
N GLN A 116 25.33 -7.59 20.39
CA GLN A 116 26.45 -8.51 20.11
C GLN A 116 27.79 -7.78 20.15
N GLU A 117 27.85 -6.54 19.65
CA GLU A 117 29.08 -5.74 19.68
C GLU A 117 29.49 -5.37 21.11
N GLN A 118 28.53 -4.97 21.95
CA GLN A 118 28.79 -4.73 23.37
C GLN A 118 29.26 -6.00 24.09
N GLN A 119 28.73 -7.17 23.73
CA GLN A 119 29.19 -8.45 24.29
C GLN A 119 30.64 -8.77 23.90
N LYS A 120 31.06 -8.46 22.67
CA LYS A 120 32.46 -8.60 22.24
C LYS A 120 33.37 -7.66 23.03
N ILE A 121 32.99 -6.40 23.17
CA ILE A 121 33.74 -5.42 23.99
C ILE A 121 33.86 -5.92 25.43
N ASN A 122 32.77 -6.44 26.01
CA ASN A 122 32.79 -6.99 27.37
C ASN A 122 33.63 -8.27 27.47
N ALA A 123 33.72 -9.08 26.42
CA ALA A 123 34.61 -10.24 26.37
C ALA A 123 36.09 -9.82 26.29
N ILE A 124 36.40 -8.82 25.47
CA ILE A 124 37.73 -8.22 25.38
C ILE A 124 38.13 -7.59 26.71
N ALA A 125 37.26 -6.78 27.31
CA ALA A 125 37.49 -6.15 28.62
C ALA A 125 37.69 -7.17 29.74
N ARG A 126 36.97 -8.30 29.71
CA ARG A 126 37.20 -9.41 30.65
C ARG A 126 38.56 -10.08 30.42
N ASN A 127 38.97 -10.32 29.18
CA ASN A 127 40.29 -10.86 28.87
C ASN A 127 41.44 -9.89 29.27
N ILE A 128 41.21 -8.59 29.20
CA ILE A 128 42.14 -7.55 29.66
C ILE A 128 42.17 -7.49 31.19
N CYS A 129 41.01 -7.54 31.86
CA CYS A 129 40.91 -7.49 33.32
C CYS A 129 41.42 -8.77 34.00
N CYS A 130 41.34 -9.92 33.32
CA CYS A 130 41.92 -11.17 33.82
C CYS A 130 43.46 -11.26 33.70
N HIS A 131 44.13 -10.29 33.06
CA HIS A 131 45.60 -10.18 33.09
C HIS A 131 46.12 -9.39 34.29
N ALA A 132 45.27 -8.69 35.03
CA ALA A 132 45.70 -7.82 36.14
C ALA A 132 45.84 -8.53 37.49
N HIS A 133 45.58 -9.84 37.60
CA HIS A 133 45.65 -10.56 38.88
C HIS A 133 46.52 -11.83 38.93
N HIS A 134 47.26 -12.18 37.89
CA HIS A 134 48.27 -13.24 37.97
C HIS A 134 49.63 -12.81 37.40
N GLY A 135 50.52 -12.37 38.31
CA GLY A 135 51.96 -12.61 38.26
C GLY A 135 52.77 -11.94 37.15
N ALA A 136 53.19 -10.69 37.37
CA ALA A 136 54.41 -10.18 36.75
C ALA A 136 55.63 -10.92 37.33
N THR A 137 56.09 -11.95 36.62
CA THR A 137 57.51 -12.36 36.66
C THR A 137 58.21 -11.63 35.52
N GLY A 138 59.38 -11.10 35.83
CA GLY A 138 60.01 -10.04 35.06
C GLY A 138 60.68 -10.43 33.74
N VAL A 139 61.12 -9.35 33.10
CA VAL A 139 62.16 -9.15 32.07
C VAL A 139 61.90 -9.48 30.59
N ASN A 140 61.96 -8.38 29.82
CA ASN A 140 62.54 -8.16 28.48
C ASN A 140 61.83 -8.68 27.22
N ALA A 141 61.38 -7.76 26.36
CA ALA A 141 62.12 -7.35 25.14
C ALA A 141 61.30 -6.35 24.29
N ASP A 142 61.93 -5.25 23.88
CA ASP A 142 61.44 -4.33 22.83
C ASP A 142 61.40 -5.02 21.44
N PRO A 143 60.69 -4.46 20.42
CA PRO A 143 61.30 -3.38 19.61
C PRO A 143 60.32 -2.29 19.08
N VAL A 144 60.83 -1.05 19.09
CA VAL A 144 60.76 0.00 18.04
C VAL A 144 59.44 0.21 17.26
N ILE A 145 58.76 1.34 17.52
CA ILE A 145 58.36 2.30 16.46
C ILE A 145 58.68 3.71 16.95
N ASP A 146 59.44 4.40 16.09
CA ASP A 146 59.95 5.76 16.21
C ASP A 146 58.89 6.81 15.84
N GLU A 147 59.22 8.04 16.24
CA GLU A 147 58.79 9.32 15.69
C GLU A 147 57.64 10.10 16.38
N LEU A 148 58.11 10.92 17.33
CA LEU A 148 57.44 12.08 17.91
C LEU A 148 57.03 13.11 16.84
N LYS A 149 55.81 13.64 16.98
CA LYS A 149 55.61 15.11 16.93
C LYS A 149 54.79 15.58 18.11
N THR A 150 55.54 16.17 19.03
CA THR A 150 55.19 17.04 20.13
C THR A 150 54.39 18.26 19.64
N HIS A 151 53.24 18.54 20.25
CA HIS A 151 52.82 19.92 20.54
C HIS A 151 52.20 19.94 21.94
N ALA A 152 52.79 20.77 22.78
CA ALA A 152 52.54 20.90 24.20
C ALA A 152 51.46 21.95 24.51
N LEU A 153 51.00 21.91 25.77
CA LEU A 153 50.18 22.87 26.51
C LEU A 153 48.69 22.97 26.13
N ALA A 154 47.81 22.56 27.04
CA ALA A 154 47.25 23.48 28.03
C ALA A 154 46.33 22.73 29.00
N ASP A 155 46.47 23.09 30.27
CA ASP A 155 45.75 22.60 31.43
C ASP A 155 44.22 22.74 31.29
N GLY A 156 43.48 21.69 31.68
CA GLY A 156 42.04 21.71 31.83
C GLY A 156 41.60 20.76 32.94
N PRO A 157 40.92 21.23 34.00
CA PRO A 157 40.72 20.46 35.21
C PRO A 157 39.67 19.36 35.05
N CYS A 158 39.94 18.28 35.78
CA CYS A 158 39.14 17.08 35.96
C CYS A 158 37.67 17.43 36.29
N LEU A 159 36.77 17.20 35.33
CA LEU A 159 35.34 17.18 35.62
C LEU A 159 35.03 15.89 36.39
N THR A 160 34.56 16.07 37.62
CA THR A 160 34.11 15.02 38.52
C THR A 160 32.86 14.31 37.97
N PRO A 161 32.60 13.04 38.35
CA PRO A 161 31.43 12.32 37.87
C PRO A 161 30.14 12.88 38.47
N PHE A 162 29.17 13.14 37.60
CA PHE A 162 27.78 13.48 37.93
C PHE A 162 27.10 12.32 38.66
N VAL A 163 26.77 12.52 39.94
CA VAL A 163 25.95 11.59 40.73
C VAL A 163 24.48 11.98 40.55
N PRO A 164 23.61 11.11 40.01
CA PRO A 164 22.18 11.41 39.91
C PRO A 164 21.52 11.26 41.28
N ALA A 165 20.90 12.33 41.77
CA ALA A 165 20.07 12.33 42.96
C ALA A 165 18.78 11.55 42.70
N TRP A 166 18.65 10.37 43.28
CA TRP A 166 17.36 9.77 43.60
C TRP A 166 17.19 9.90 45.11
N SER A 167 16.19 10.66 45.53
CA SER A 167 15.71 10.65 46.91
C SER A 167 14.19 10.73 46.91
N SER A 168 13.62 9.68 47.48
CA SER A 168 12.44 9.56 48.33
C SER A 168 11.25 10.49 48.13
#